data_AF-A0A1G2Y9T0-F1
#
_entry.id   AF-A0A1G2Y9T0-F1
#
_cell.length_a   1.000
_cell.length_b   1.000
_cell.length_c   1.000
_cell.angle_alpha   90.00
_cell.angle_beta   90.00
_cell.angle_gamma   90.00
#
_symmetry.space_group_name_H-M   'P 1'
#
loop_
_entity.id
_entity.type
_entity.pdbx_description
1 polymer ?
#
loop_
_entity_poly.entity_id
_entity_poly.type
_entity_poly.pdbx_seq_one_letter_code
_entity_poly.pdbx_strand_id
1 'polypeptide(L)'
;MENDKNAFSPLSIISDIQNKKLSSESLSKDERQLCVEVLFTRGVTKDEIAELMNVRVRTIYRDLAEIRKANALDRSPEFVSEHIGQLVKRAELAYSSLLKIANSKAAKTSEKIDAIHKGWLICKELSQTLQSLCYLPCAATEINAQVNHLFAKAPDAAELMGELNSLEISISESGVVDSALTEMICLIKQQLTLSAASAQISEIKTKFEEN
;
A
#
# COMPACT_ATOMS: atom_id res chain seq x y z
N MET A 1 42.41 32.52 -28.08
CA MET A 1 41.04 33.06 -28.25
C MET A 1 40.32 32.81 -26.93
N GLU A 2 40.52 33.73 -25.99
CA GLU A 2 39.85 33.78 -24.69
C GLU A 2 38.62 34.70 -24.77
N ASN A 3 37.66 34.46 -23.86
CA ASN A 3 36.34 35.10 -23.65
C ASN A 3 35.24 34.65 -24.63
N ASP A 4 34.08 34.11 -24.25
CA ASP A 4 33.34 34.16 -23.00
C ASP A 4 32.59 32.82 -22.78
N LYS A 5 32.96 32.09 -21.73
CA LYS A 5 32.04 31.19 -21.02
C LYS A 5 31.50 31.97 -19.81
N ASN A 6 30.82 33.09 -20.05
CA ASN A 6 30.01 33.68 -19.01
C ASN A 6 28.84 32.72 -18.77
N ALA A 7 28.90 31.98 -17.66
CA ALA A 7 27.73 31.29 -17.14
C ALA A 7 26.70 32.37 -16.81
N PHE A 8 25.79 32.65 -17.75
CA PHE A 8 24.74 33.64 -17.60
C PHE A 8 23.88 33.26 -16.39
N SER A 9 24.02 34.03 -15.31
CA SER A 9 23.22 33.82 -14.12
C SER A 9 21.86 34.48 -14.30
N PRO A 10 20.73 33.78 -14.09
CA PRO A 10 19.41 34.39 -14.17
C PRO A 10 19.27 35.60 -13.24
N LEU A 11 20.01 35.62 -12.13
CA LEU A 11 20.03 36.74 -11.19
C LEU A 11 20.71 37.99 -11.72
N SER A 12 21.78 37.84 -12.50
CA SER A 12 22.43 39.00 -13.13
C SER A 12 21.53 39.59 -14.21
N ILE A 13 20.86 38.74 -14.99
CA ILE A 13 19.89 39.18 -16.02
C ILE A 13 18.73 39.95 -15.39
N ILE A 14 18.13 39.41 -14.32
CA ILE A 14 17.05 40.10 -13.59
C ILE A 14 17.53 41.47 -13.07
N SER A 15 18.72 41.53 -12.48
CA SER A 15 19.31 42.79 -12.00
C SER A 15 19.55 43.80 -13.14
N ASP A 16 20.06 43.36 -14.28
CA ASP A 16 20.35 44.23 -15.41
C ASP A 16 19.07 44.74 -16.10
N ILE A 17 17.99 43.95 -16.10
CA ILE A 17 16.65 44.37 -16.54
C ILE A 17 16.09 45.43 -15.59
N GLN A 18 16.17 45.19 -14.27
CA GLN A 18 15.72 46.16 -13.27
C GLN A 18 16.49 47.49 -13.36
N ASN A 19 17.79 47.42 -13.64
CA ASN A 19 18.66 48.58 -13.81
C ASN A 19 18.60 49.20 -15.23
N LYS A 20 17.71 48.72 -16.10
CA LYS A 20 17.55 49.18 -17.51
C LYS A 20 18.83 49.08 -18.35
N LYS A 21 19.77 48.20 -17.95
CA LYS A 21 21.01 47.93 -18.70
C LYS A 21 20.78 46.92 -19.81
N LEU A 22 19.76 46.07 -19.67
CA LEU A 22 19.38 45.05 -20.63
C LEU A 22 17.89 45.15 -20.94
N SER A 23 17.53 45.09 -22.22
CA SER A 23 16.13 45.05 -22.63
C SER A 23 15.58 43.64 -22.49
N SER A 24 14.46 43.48 -21.79
CA SER A 24 13.80 42.16 -21.66
C SER A 24 13.34 41.58 -23.00
N GLU A 25 13.17 42.40 -24.03
CA GLU A 25 12.83 41.97 -25.40
C GLU A 25 13.99 41.26 -26.11
N SER A 26 15.22 41.52 -25.70
CA SER A 26 16.42 40.87 -26.25
C SER A 26 16.66 39.46 -25.71
N LEU A 27 15.89 39.02 -24.70
CA LEU A 27 16.03 37.70 -24.13
C LEU A 27 15.50 36.61 -25.06
N SER A 28 16.27 35.53 -25.17
CA SER A 28 15.78 34.29 -25.74
C SER A 28 14.64 33.70 -24.90
N LYS A 29 13.90 32.75 -25.47
CA LYS A 29 12.84 32.03 -24.75
C LYS A 29 13.39 31.34 -23.49
N ASP A 30 14.54 30.69 -23.59
CA ASP A 30 15.11 29.86 -22.53
C ASP A 30 15.62 30.74 -21.37
N GLU A 31 16.31 31.85 -21.68
CA GLU A 31 16.75 32.82 -20.67
C GLU A 31 15.59 33.46 -19.94
N ARG A 32 14.52 33.81 -20.67
CA ARG A 32 13.28 34.32 -20.06
C ARG A 32 12.66 33.27 -19.13
N GLN A 33 12.59 32.00 -19.54
CA GLN A 33 12.03 30.93 -18.70
C GLN A 33 12.83 30.73 -17.41
N LEU A 34 14.17 30.77 -17.47
CA LEU A 34 15.02 30.73 -16.28
C LEU A 34 14.75 31.91 -15.33
N CYS A 35 14.59 33.13 -15.87
CA CYS A 35 14.26 34.29 -15.05
C CYS A 35 12.86 34.18 -14.42
N VAL A 36 11.88 33.69 -15.18
CA VAL A 36 10.50 33.45 -14.72
C VAL A 36 10.48 32.42 -13.60
N GLU A 37 11.21 31.30 -13.73
CA GLU A 37 11.31 30.27 -12.70
C GLU A 37 11.87 30.82 -11.39
N VAL A 38 12.96 31.60 -11.47
CA VAL A 38 13.61 32.20 -10.29
C VAL A 38 12.72 33.23 -9.61
N LEU A 39 12.08 34.13 -10.37
CA LEU A 39 11.16 35.13 -9.81
C LEU A 39 9.92 34.49 -9.18
N PHE A 40 9.36 33.47 -9.82
CA PHE A 40 8.21 32.74 -9.29
C PHE A 40 8.55 32.00 -7.99
N THR A 41 9.74 31.37 -7.92
CA THR A 41 10.23 30.69 -6.71
C THR A 41 10.44 31.67 -5.55
N ARG A 42 10.70 32.96 -5.84
CA ARG A 42 10.81 34.04 -4.86
C ARG A 42 9.46 34.64 -4.44
N GLY A 43 8.35 34.14 -4.98
CA GLY A 43 7.00 34.59 -4.64
C GLY A 43 6.53 35.84 -5.37
N VAL A 44 7.23 36.28 -6.43
CA VAL A 44 6.79 37.41 -7.26
C VAL A 44 5.54 37.00 -8.05
N THR A 45 4.56 37.89 -8.13
CA THR A 45 3.29 37.60 -8.80
C THR A 45 3.47 37.53 -10.32
N LYS A 46 2.56 36.81 -11.00
CA LYS A 46 2.65 36.65 -12.47
C LYS A 46 2.51 37.97 -13.22
N ASP A 47 1.74 38.90 -12.67
CA ASP A 47 1.53 40.23 -13.26
C ASP A 47 2.79 41.09 -13.12
N GLU A 48 3.42 41.09 -11.93
CA GLU A 48 4.72 41.76 -11.71
C GLU A 48 5.83 41.16 -12.57
N ILE A 49 5.86 39.84 -12.74
CA ILE A 49 6.82 39.18 -13.64
C ILE A 49 6.56 39.60 -15.09
N ALA A 50 5.30 39.69 -15.51
CA ALA A 50 4.93 40.12 -16.85
C ALA A 50 5.34 41.56 -17.13
N GLU A 51 5.13 42.46 -16.16
CA GLU A 51 5.58 43.86 -16.21
C GLU A 51 7.10 43.96 -16.27
N LEU A 52 7.81 43.27 -15.38
CA LEU A 52 9.27 43.27 -15.32
C LEU A 52 9.91 42.73 -16.61
N MET A 53 9.30 41.72 -17.21
CA MET A 53 9.77 41.08 -18.44
C MET A 53 9.23 41.76 -19.71
N ASN A 54 8.40 42.81 -19.59
CA ASN A 54 7.71 43.47 -20.71
C ASN A 54 6.98 42.48 -21.64
N VAL A 55 6.29 41.48 -21.07
CA VAL A 55 5.50 40.50 -21.82
C VAL A 55 4.08 40.45 -21.32
N ARG A 56 3.18 39.85 -22.11
CA ARG A 56 1.81 39.61 -21.66
C ARG A 56 1.79 38.55 -20.57
N VAL A 57 0.91 38.70 -19.59
CA VAL A 57 0.69 37.73 -18.50
C VAL A 57 0.42 36.32 -19.06
N ARG A 58 -0.32 36.20 -20.17
CA ARG A 58 -0.56 34.91 -20.87
C ARG A 58 0.73 34.19 -21.27
N THR A 59 1.79 34.93 -21.62
CA THR A 59 3.11 34.36 -21.92
C THR A 59 3.74 33.75 -20.68
N ILE A 60 3.66 34.43 -19.53
CA ILE A 60 4.14 33.90 -18.24
C ILE A 60 3.39 32.63 -17.84
N TYR A 61 2.07 32.58 -18.05
CA TYR A 61 1.29 31.36 -17.82
C TYR A 61 1.77 30.18 -18.68
N ARG A 62 2.09 30.43 -19.96
CA ARG A 62 2.62 29.41 -20.86
C ARG A 62 4.01 28.95 -20.44
N ASP A 63 4.91 29.90 -20.16
CA ASP A 63 6.27 29.60 -19.71
C ASP A 63 6.25 28.77 -18.41
N LEU A 64 5.43 29.13 -17.42
CA LEU A 64 5.25 28.34 -16.20
C LEU A 64 4.63 26.95 -16.44
N ALA A 65 3.82 26.79 -17.49
CA ALA A 65 3.28 25.47 -17.85
C ALA A 65 4.36 24.59 -18.50
N GLU A 66 5.20 25.18 -19.35
CA GLU A 66 6.34 24.49 -19.97
C GLU A 66 7.41 24.12 -18.93
N ILE A 67 7.77 25.03 -18.02
CA ILE A 67 8.67 24.76 -16.89
C ILE A 67 8.13 23.61 -16.03
N ARG A 68 6.83 23.64 -15.68
CA ARG A 68 6.20 22.55 -14.92
C ARG A 68 6.24 21.22 -15.67
N LYS A 69 6.08 21.23 -16.99
CA LYS A 69 6.17 20.02 -17.82
C LYS A 69 7.60 19.51 -17.91
N ALA A 70 8.59 20.40 -18.03
CA ALA A 70 10.01 20.04 -18.05
C ALA A 70 10.47 19.47 -16.70
N ASN A 71 9.97 20.03 -15.60
CA ASN A 71 10.23 19.56 -14.24
C ASN A 71 9.28 18.43 -13.79
N ALA A 72 8.41 17.93 -14.69
CA ALA A 72 7.55 16.82 -14.37
C ALA A 72 8.40 15.56 -14.17
N LEU A 73 8.28 14.94 -13.00
CA LEU A 73 8.96 13.70 -12.72
C LEU A 73 8.25 12.57 -13.44
N ASP A 74 8.91 11.96 -14.42
CA ASP A 74 8.44 10.71 -15.00
C ASP A 74 8.60 9.59 -13.96
N ARG A 75 7.50 8.91 -13.68
CA ARG A 75 7.50 7.75 -12.76
C ARG A 75 8.11 6.56 -13.48
N SER A 76 9.43 6.48 -13.54
CA SER A 76 10.12 5.24 -13.91
C SER A 76 10.30 4.36 -12.65
N PRO A 77 10.16 3.02 -12.75
CA PRO A 77 10.42 2.13 -11.63
C PRO A 77 11.82 2.31 -11.02
N GLU A 78 12.80 2.64 -11.86
CA GLU A 78 14.18 2.93 -11.47
C GLU A 78 14.28 4.21 -10.63
N PHE A 79 13.64 5.29 -11.08
CA PHE A 79 13.61 6.56 -10.34
C PHE A 79 12.99 6.39 -8.96
N VAL A 80 11.87 5.65 -8.87
CA VAL A 80 11.21 5.43 -7.57
C VAL A 80 12.12 4.61 -6.64
N SER A 81 12.76 3.55 -7.16
CA SER A 81 13.67 2.70 -6.37
C SER A 81 14.89 3.47 -5.89
N GLU A 82 15.52 4.27 -6.76
CA GLU A 82 16.66 5.12 -6.41
C GLU A 82 16.26 6.17 -5.37
N HIS A 83 15.14 6.85 -5.57
CA HIS A 83 14.67 7.90 -4.67
C HIS A 83 14.34 7.36 -3.28
N ILE A 84 13.76 6.17 -3.20
CA ILE A 84 13.48 5.50 -1.91
C ILE A 84 14.76 5.06 -1.23
N GLY A 85 15.72 4.52 -1.97
CA GLY A 85 17.05 4.21 -1.42
C GLY A 85 17.74 5.45 -0.84
N GLN A 86 17.65 6.58 -1.55
CA GLN A 86 18.15 7.86 -1.04
C GLN A 86 17.40 8.34 0.22
N LEU A 87 16.08 8.16 0.27
CA LEU A 87 15.26 8.52 1.43
C LEU A 87 15.66 7.68 2.67
N VAL A 88 15.79 6.36 2.51
CA VAL A 88 16.22 5.45 3.59
C VAL A 88 17.60 5.84 4.10
N LYS A 89 18.56 6.07 3.19
CA LYS A 89 19.92 6.50 3.55
C LYS A 89 19.94 7.81 4.32
N ARG A 90 19.11 8.79 3.95
CA ARG A 90 18.99 10.06 4.68
C ARG A 90 18.44 9.85 6.09
N ALA A 91 17.44 8.99 6.24
CA ALA A 91 16.88 8.65 7.55
C ALA A 91 17.91 7.94 8.45
N GLU A 92 18.68 6.98 7.92
CA GLU A 92 19.76 6.31 8.65
C GLU A 92 20.86 7.28 9.10
N LEU A 93 21.25 8.22 8.23
CA LEU A 93 22.21 9.27 8.57
C LEU A 93 21.70 10.18 9.70
N ALA A 94 20.43 10.59 9.64
CA ALA A 94 19.80 11.38 10.71
C ALA A 94 19.75 10.59 12.03
N TYR A 95 19.32 9.33 11.98
CA TYR A 95 19.28 8.44 13.12
C TYR A 95 20.67 8.24 13.76
N SER A 96 21.69 7.95 12.96
CA SER A 96 23.07 7.79 13.45
C SER A 96 23.62 9.06 14.09
N SER A 97 23.24 10.24 13.57
CA SER A 97 23.61 11.53 14.14
C SER A 97 22.97 11.76 15.51
N LEU A 98 21.70 11.38 15.68
CA LEU A 98 21.00 11.41 16.97
C LEU A 98 21.60 10.43 17.97
N LEU A 99 21.98 9.22 17.53
CA LEU A 99 22.66 8.24 18.39
C LEU A 99 24.01 8.77 18.91
N LYS A 100 24.75 9.52 18.10
CA LYS A 100 26.00 10.17 18.55
C LYS A 100 25.73 11.19 19.66
N ILE A 101 24.64 11.97 19.55
CA ILE A 101 24.23 12.92 20.60
C ILE A 101 23.83 12.18 21.87
N ALA A 102 23.01 11.13 21.74
CA ALA A 102 22.56 10.31 22.87
C ALA A 102 23.73 9.68 23.65
N ASN A 103 24.76 9.22 22.92
CA ASN A 103 25.96 8.59 23.51
C ASN A 103 27.04 9.60 23.93
N SER A 104 26.88 10.90 23.64
CA SER A 104 27.86 11.91 24.01
C SER A 104 27.96 12.06 25.53
N LYS A 105 29.19 12.15 26.05
CA LYS A 105 29.43 12.44 27.47
C LYS A 105 29.10 13.90 27.83
N ALA A 106 29.12 14.80 26.84
CA ALA A 106 28.92 16.24 27.05
C ALA A 106 27.44 16.67 26.99
N ALA A 107 26.55 15.81 26.46
CA ALA A 107 25.13 16.14 26.31
C ALA A 107 24.37 16.04 27.64
N LYS A 108 23.40 16.93 27.84
CA LYS A 108 22.51 16.89 29.01
C LYS A 108 21.59 15.68 28.94
N THR A 109 21.16 15.15 30.09
CA THR A 109 20.24 13.99 30.14
C THR A 109 18.96 14.23 29.34
N SER A 110 18.41 15.46 29.38
CA SER A 110 17.24 15.83 28.58
C SER A 110 17.49 15.71 27.07
N GLU A 111 18.63 16.20 26.59
CA GLU A 111 19.01 16.13 25.16
C GLU A 111 19.20 14.69 24.70
N LYS A 112 19.68 13.80 25.58
CA LYS A 112 19.80 12.37 25.29
C LYS A 112 18.44 11.70 25.14
N ILE A 113 17.52 11.97 26.06
CA ILE A 113 16.14 11.46 25.99
C ILE A 113 15.48 11.94 24.69
N ASP A 114 15.62 13.23 24.36
CA ASP A 114 15.07 13.80 23.13
C ASP A 114 15.69 13.18 21.88
N ALA A 115 17.00 12.94 21.87
CA ALA A 115 17.68 12.32 20.74
C ALA A 115 17.19 10.87 20.51
N ILE A 116 17.01 10.08 21.58
CA ILE A 116 16.48 8.72 21.50
C ILE A 116 15.04 8.73 20.99
N HIS A 117 14.19 9.58 21.57
CA HIS A 117 12.78 9.70 21.16
C HIS A 117 12.64 10.10 19.68
N LYS A 118 13.39 11.12 19.25
CA LYS A 118 13.41 11.55 17.84
C LYS A 118 13.97 10.47 16.91
N GLY A 119 14.99 9.74 17.37
CA GLY A 119 15.54 8.61 16.62
C GLY A 119 14.50 7.52 16.38
N TRP A 120 13.74 7.15 17.42
CA TRP A 120 12.62 6.22 17.29
C TRP A 120 11.53 6.74 16.36
N LEU A 121 11.19 8.03 16.46
CA LEU A 121 10.16 8.65 15.61
C LEU A 121 10.53 8.57 14.12
N ILE A 122 11.78 8.87 13.77
CA ILE A 122 12.28 8.74 12.39
C ILE A 122 12.09 7.32 11.87
N CYS A 123 12.47 6.30 12.65
CA CYS A 123 12.31 4.91 12.25
C CYS A 123 10.83 4.52 12.08
N LYS A 124 9.95 4.99 12.98
CA LYS A 124 8.51 4.76 12.91
C LYS A 124 7.90 5.40 11.66
N GLU A 125 8.15 6.68 11.43
CA GLU A 125 7.61 7.43 10.29
C GLU A 125 8.13 6.89 8.96
N LEU A 126 9.42 6.52 8.89
CA LEU A 126 9.98 5.88 7.71
C LEU A 126 9.28 4.55 7.42
N SER A 127 9.10 3.70 8.44
CA SER A 127 8.42 2.41 8.28
C SER A 127 6.98 2.58 7.81
N GLN A 128 6.24 3.53 8.39
CA GLN A 128 4.87 3.85 7.99
C GLN A 128 4.78 4.40 6.56
N THR A 129 5.74 5.23 6.17
CA THR A 129 5.80 5.78 4.80
C THR A 129 6.14 4.70 3.78
N LEU A 130 7.06 3.79 4.10
CA LEU A 130 7.38 2.67 3.23
C LEU A 130 6.22 1.67 3.12
N GLN A 131 5.46 1.46 4.19
CA GLN A 131 4.22 0.67 4.17
C GLN A 131 3.14 1.33 3.31
N SER A 132 2.92 2.65 3.45
CA SER A 132 1.91 3.36 2.65
C SER A 132 2.26 3.42 1.16
N LEU A 133 3.55 3.36 0.83
CA LEU A 133 4.05 3.24 -0.54
C LEU A 133 4.12 1.76 -1.03
N CYS A 134 3.66 0.80 -0.22
CA CYS A 134 3.68 -0.64 -0.51
C CYS A 134 5.08 -1.27 -0.69
N TYR A 135 6.13 -0.66 -0.11
CA TYR A 135 7.49 -1.21 -0.08
C TYR A 135 7.74 -2.17 1.08
N LEU A 136 7.00 -2.01 2.17
CA LEU A 136 7.00 -2.93 3.31
C LEU A 136 5.63 -3.56 3.46
N PRO A 137 5.54 -4.80 3.97
CA PRO A 137 4.26 -5.41 4.27
C PRO A 137 3.54 -4.57 5.32
N CYS A 138 2.32 -4.14 5.00
CA CYS A 138 1.35 -3.73 6.01
C CYS A 138 0.96 -4.99 6.78
N ALA A 139 0.92 -4.92 8.11
CA ALA A 139 0.31 -6.01 8.88
C ALA A 139 -1.10 -6.25 8.33
N ALA A 140 -1.39 -7.50 7.96
CA ALA A 140 -2.67 -7.87 7.34
C ALA A 140 -3.82 -7.45 8.26
N THR A 141 -4.62 -6.48 7.83
CA THR A 141 -5.84 -6.05 8.52
C THR A 141 -7.02 -6.98 8.25
N GLU A 142 -6.91 -7.84 7.22
CA GLU A 142 -7.95 -8.83 6.90
C GLU A 142 -7.49 -10.23 7.33
N ILE A 143 -7.95 -10.65 8.50
CA ILE A 143 -8.05 -12.06 8.82
C ILE A 143 -9.21 -12.59 7.99
N ASN A 144 -8.92 -13.11 6.78
CA ASN A 144 -9.84 -14.02 6.11
C ASN A 144 -9.87 -15.32 6.92
N ALA A 145 -10.54 -15.28 8.07
CA ALA A 145 -11.04 -16.47 8.70
C ALA A 145 -12.18 -16.94 7.79
N GLN A 146 -11.84 -17.73 6.77
CA GLN A 146 -12.77 -18.74 6.30
C GLN A 146 -13.06 -19.62 7.51
N VAL A 147 -14.05 -19.21 8.32
CA VAL A 147 -14.73 -20.08 9.25
C VAL A 147 -15.40 -21.10 8.34
N ASN A 148 -14.66 -22.13 7.97
CA ASN A 148 -15.21 -23.32 7.37
C ASN A 148 -16.17 -23.87 8.42
N HIS A 149 -17.43 -23.48 8.31
CA HIS A 149 -18.53 -24.18 8.93
C HIS A 149 -18.51 -25.60 8.35
N LEU A 150 -17.69 -26.46 8.95
CA LEU A 150 -17.89 -27.91 8.96
C LEU A 150 -19.17 -28.20 9.76
N PHE A 151 -20.30 -27.61 9.36
CA PHE A 151 -21.55 -28.31 9.54
C PHE A 151 -21.43 -29.50 8.60
N ALA A 152 -20.98 -30.62 9.17
CA ALA A 152 -21.09 -31.92 8.55
C ALA A 152 -22.50 -31.97 7.95
N LYS A 153 -22.56 -32.09 6.62
CA LYS A 153 -23.77 -32.50 5.92
C LYS A 153 -24.30 -33.69 6.72
N ALA A 154 -25.56 -33.63 7.19
CA ALA A 154 -26.12 -34.75 7.93
C ALA A 154 -25.86 -36.02 7.10
N PRO A 155 -25.15 -37.02 7.67
CA PRO A 155 -24.68 -38.16 6.89
C PRO A 155 -25.88 -38.83 6.23
N ASP A 156 -25.73 -39.13 4.94
CA ASP A 156 -26.81 -39.74 4.17
C ASP A 156 -27.13 -41.12 4.78
N ALA A 157 -28.39 -41.56 4.66
CA ALA A 157 -28.81 -42.85 5.20
C ALA A 157 -27.97 -44.02 4.64
N ALA A 158 -27.43 -43.85 3.43
CA ALA A 158 -26.50 -44.79 2.81
C ALA A 158 -25.13 -44.86 3.54
N GLU A 159 -24.60 -43.72 3.99
CA GLU A 159 -23.32 -43.65 4.72
C GLU A 159 -23.47 -44.26 6.12
N LEU A 160 -24.55 -43.94 6.82
CA LEU A 160 -24.87 -44.52 8.13
C LEU A 160 -25.08 -46.04 8.06
N MET A 161 -25.71 -46.57 6.99
CA MET A 161 -25.82 -48.02 6.77
C MET A 161 -24.46 -48.66 6.49
N GLY A 162 -23.57 -47.96 5.79
CA GLY A 162 -22.19 -48.42 5.57
C GLY A 162 -21.41 -48.58 6.88
N GLU A 163 -21.50 -47.59 7.77
CA GLU A 163 -20.88 -47.64 9.09
C GLU A 163 -21.46 -48.75 9.96
N LEU A 164 -22.78 -48.94 9.99
CA LEU A 164 -23.43 -50.04 10.71
C LEU A 164 -22.99 -51.43 10.23
N ASN A 165 -22.81 -51.61 8.92
CA ASN A 165 -22.31 -52.86 8.37
C ASN A 165 -20.84 -53.10 8.75
N SER A 166 -20.02 -52.04 8.78
CA SER A 166 -18.63 -52.16 9.24
C SER A 166 -18.55 -52.55 10.72
N LEU A 167 -19.45 -52.01 11.56
CA LEU A 167 -19.55 -52.38 12.97
C LEU A 167 -20.00 -53.83 13.16
N GLU A 168 -20.93 -54.32 12.34
CA GLU A 168 -21.37 -55.72 12.38
C GLU A 168 -20.23 -56.69 12.00
N ILE A 169 -19.42 -56.33 10.99
CA ILE A 169 -18.22 -57.09 10.63
C ILE A 169 -17.23 -57.11 11.81
N SER A 170 -16.94 -55.96 12.41
CA SER A 170 -16.04 -55.88 13.57
C SER A 170 -16.53 -56.66 14.79
N ILE A 171 -17.85 -56.71 15.03
CA ILE A 171 -18.44 -57.51 16.11
C ILE A 171 -18.28 -59.01 15.79
N SER A 172 -18.51 -59.42 14.55
CA SER A 172 -18.34 -60.82 14.14
C SER A 172 -16.88 -61.30 14.23
N GLU A 173 -15.92 -60.43 13.96
CA GLU A 173 -14.48 -60.72 14.06
C GLU A 173 -13.98 -60.75 15.51
N SER A 174 -14.63 -60.02 16.42
CA SER A 174 -14.25 -59.96 17.84
C SER A 174 -14.62 -61.22 18.65
N GLY A 175 -15.43 -62.12 18.08
CA GLY A 175 -15.79 -63.42 18.69
C GLY A 175 -16.67 -63.36 19.94
N VAL A 176 -17.03 -62.16 20.42
CA VAL A 176 -17.96 -61.95 21.54
C VAL A 176 -19.30 -61.50 20.96
N VAL A 177 -20.21 -62.46 20.77
CA VAL A 177 -21.59 -62.16 20.34
C VAL A 177 -22.36 -61.68 21.56
N ASP A 178 -22.26 -60.39 21.86
CA ASP A 178 -23.16 -59.75 22.81
C ASP A 178 -24.53 -59.58 22.13
N SER A 179 -25.51 -60.39 22.55
CA SER A 179 -26.84 -60.42 21.92
C SER A 179 -27.56 -59.08 22.01
N ALA A 180 -27.22 -58.24 23.00
CA ALA A 180 -27.77 -56.91 23.15
C ALA A 180 -27.29 -55.94 22.06
N LEU A 181 -26.04 -56.07 21.61
CA LEU A 181 -25.46 -55.21 20.57
C LEU A 181 -26.01 -55.56 19.18
N THR A 182 -26.21 -56.84 18.89
CA THR A 182 -26.79 -57.28 17.61
C THR A 182 -28.27 -56.89 17.50
N GLU A 183 -29.02 -56.95 18.59
CA GLU A 183 -30.41 -56.45 18.64
C GLU A 183 -30.48 -54.92 18.43
N MET A 184 -29.58 -54.15 19.05
CA MET A 184 -29.51 -52.69 18.83
C MET A 184 -29.16 -52.33 17.39
N ILE A 185 -28.22 -53.02 16.76
CA ILE A 185 -27.87 -52.80 15.34
C ILE A 185 -29.06 -53.11 14.42
N CYS A 186 -29.78 -54.20 14.69
CA CYS A 186 -30.98 -54.57 13.94
C CYS A 186 -32.07 -53.50 14.04
N LEU A 187 -32.30 -52.97 15.25
CA LEU A 187 -33.31 -51.95 15.51
C LEU A 187 -32.96 -50.62 14.84
N ILE A 188 -31.67 -50.23 14.86
CA ILE A 188 -31.19 -49.01 14.16
C ILE A 188 -31.31 -49.17 12.63
N LYS A 189 -30.98 -50.34 12.07
CA LYS A 189 -31.20 -50.64 10.64
C LYS A 189 -32.68 -50.54 10.24
N GLN A 190 -33.58 -51.03 11.10
CA GLN A 190 -35.02 -50.93 10.86
C GLN A 190 -35.51 -49.47 10.92
N GLN A 191 -34.98 -48.65 11.82
CA GLN A 191 -35.34 -47.22 11.89
C GLN A 191 -34.79 -46.42 10.70
N LEU A 192 -33.59 -46.73 10.21
CA LEU A 192 -33.01 -46.09 9.03
C LEU A 192 -33.76 -46.45 7.75
N THR A 193 -34.19 -47.71 7.58
CA THR A 193 -35.01 -48.11 6.43
C THR A 193 -36.40 -47.45 6.46
N LEU A 194 -37.01 -47.30 7.63
CA LEU A 194 -38.26 -46.55 7.79
C LEU A 194 -38.10 -45.06 7.50
N SER A 195 -37.01 -44.42 7.97
CA SER A 195 -36.78 -43.00 7.69
C SER A 195 -36.51 -42.76 6.19
N ALA A 196 -35.73 -43.64 5.54
CA ALA A 196 -35.48 -43.60 4.10
C ALA A 196 -36.78 -43.80 3.29
N ALA A 197 -37.64 -44.73 3.68
CA ALA A 197 -38.94 -44.93 3.05
C ALA A 197 -39.86 -43.70 3.23
N SER A 198 -39.85 -43.07 4.42
CA SER A 198 -40.62 -41.85 4.67
C SER A 198 -40.15 -40.66 3.84
N ALA A 199 -38.82 -40.53 3.63
CA ALA A 199 -38.24 -39.50 2.77
C ALA A 199 -38.66 -39.71 1.32
N GLN A 200 -38.60 -40.93 0.80
CA GLN A 200 -39.07 -41.26 -0.55
C GLN A 200 -40.58 -41.02 -0.73
N ILE A 201 -41.40 -41.35 0.28
CA ILE A 201 -42.85 -41.04 0.25
C ILE A 201 -43.08 -39.53 0.23
N SER A 202 -42.29 -38.75 0.98
CA SER A 202 -42.39 -37.28 0.96
C SER A 202 -42.01 -36.69 -0.40
N GLU A 203 -40.97 -37.21 -1.06
CA GLU A 203 -40.59 -36.82 -2.42
C GLU A 203 -41.63 -37.20 -3.47
N ILE A 204 -42.31 -38.34 -3.30
CA ILE A 204 -43.40 -38.74 -4.19
C ILE A 204 -44.60 -37.82 -3.97
N LYS A 205 -44.93 -37.46 -2.72
CA LYS A 205 -46.02 -36.52 -2.43
C LYS A 205 -45.77 -35.13 -3.01
N THR A 206 -44.57 -34.58 -2.85
CA THR A 206 -44.25 -33.26 -3.42
C THR A 206 -44.35 -33.28 -4.95
N LYS A 207 -43.89 -34.34 -5.61
CA LYS A 207 -44.06 -34.52 -7.07
C LYS A 207 -45.51 -34.72 -7.51
N PHE A 208 -46.37 -35.19 -6.62
CA PHE A 208 -47.81 -35.37 -6.89
C PHE A 208 -48.59 -34.07 -6.66
N GLU A 209 -48.15 -33.19 -5.76
CA GLU A 209 -48.73 -31.86 -5.52
C GLU A 209 -48.30 -30.80 -6.56
N GLU A 210 -47.22 -31.05 -7.30
CA GLU A 210 -46.72 -30.21 -8.39
C GLU A 210 -47.37 -30.49 -9.77
N ASN A 211 -48.25 -31.50 -9.88
CA ASN A 211 -49.08 -31.78 -11.07
C ASN A 211 -50.56 -31.48 -10.79
#